data_AF-A0A929NZF6-F1
#
_entry.id   AF-A0A929NZF6-F1
#
_cell.length_a   1.000
_cell.length_b   1.000
_cell.length_c   1.000
_cell.angle_alpha   90.00
_cell.angle_beta   90.00
_cell.angle_gamma   90.00
#
_symmetry.space_group_name_H-M   'P 1'
#
loop_
_entity.id
_entity.type
_entity.pdbx_description
1 polymer ?
#
loop_
_entity_poly.entity_id
_entity_poly.type
_entity_poly.pdbx_seq_one_letter_code
_entity_poly.pdbx_strand_id
1 'polypeptide(L)'
;MKKNVCRNKRMCMFGVSLLILTLIIGAILGLLAGPTSPITWTLIAILVVMPFIHKKLESGQFVEWKDSYSVGIDSIDQQHKKLLHLINQLQTAVDFSTGEEFERDALDELVDYTKTHFTYEEGLMRDNEYPDFEAHKAQHEKMFNKVREVLAEYEKDHDTAMSNAAEFLKDWLIKHINGTDKEYSSYLIGKGVK
;
A
#
# COMPACT_ATOMS: atom_id res chain seq x y z
N MET A 1 19.11 -9.90 -2.83
CA MET A 1 19.15 -9.47 -1.40
C MET A 1 19.00 -7.96 -1.32
N LYS A 2 17.77 -7.43 -1.26
CA LYS A 2 17.54 -6.01 -0.96
C LYS A 2 17.74 -5.84 0.55
N LYS A 3 18.77 -5.09 0.95
CA LYS A 3 19.00 -4.74 2.35
C LYS A 3 17.92 -3.75 2.76
N ASN A 4 17.04 -4.15 3.67
CA ASN A 4 16.08 -3.27 4.33
C ASN A 4 16.86 -2.29 5.20
N VAL A 5 17.02 -1.05 4.73
CA VAL A 5 17.79 0.00 5.42
C VAL A 5 17.08 0.51 6.68
N CYS A 6 15.79 0.22 6.87
CA CYS A 6 15.10 0.46 8.14
C CYS A 6 14.00 -0.57 8.39
N ARG A 7 14.13 -1.30 9.50
CA ARG A 7 13.08 -2.19 10.03
C ARG A 7 12.00 -1.41 10.80
N ASN A 8 12.27 -0.16 11.17
CA ASN A 8 11.32 0.74 11.82
C ASN A 8 11.34 2.07 11.06
N LYS A 9 10.31 2.32 10.23
CA LYS A 9 10.22 3.52 9.40
C LYS A 9 10.20 4.79 10.24
N ARG A 10 9.60 4.79 11.44
CA ARG A 10 9.68 5.92 12.38
C ARG A 10 11.12 6.25 12.76
N MET A 11 11.91 5.25 13.12
CA MET A 11 13.33 5.45 13.48
C MET A 11 14.15 5.95 12.28
N CYS A 12 13.79 5.53 11.06
CA CYS A 12 14.34 6.11 9.84
C CYS A 12 13.96 7.59 9.70
N MET A 13 12.69 7.93 9.89
CA MET A 13 12.18 9.30 9.76
C MET A 13 12.78 10.24 10.80
N PHE A 14 12.86 9.82 12.06
CA PHE A 14 13.57 10.54 13.11
C PHE A 14 15.07 10.66 12.78
N GLY A 15 15.70 9.59 12.31
CA GLY A 15 17.09 9.59 11.89
C GLY A 15 17.34 10.57 10.73
N VAL A 16 16.45 10.60 9.74
CA VAL A 16 16.56 11.52 8.60
C VAL A 16 16.27 12.95 9.03
N SER A 17 15.27 13.20 9.88
CA SER A 17 14.98 14.53 10.43
C SER A 17 16.14 15.08 11.26
N LEU A 18 16.77 14.24 12.08
CA LEU A 18 17.98 14.57 12.84
C LEU A 18 19.17 14.85 11.90
N LEU A 19 19.27 14.11 10.79
CA LEU A 19 20.28 14.32 9.77
C LEU A 19 20.06 15.64 9.00
N ILE A 20 18.81 16.01 8.70
CA ILE A 20 18.45 17.32 8.13
C ILE A 20 18.92 18.42 9.10
N LEU A 21 18.58 18.30 10.38
CA LEU A 21 18.90 19.30 11.39
C LEU A 21 20.41 19.47 11.58
N THR A 22 21.16 18.37 11.64
CA THR A 22 22.62 18.42 11.76
C THR A 22 23.30 19.01 10.53
N LEU A 23 22.79 18.72 9.32
CA LEU A 23 23.28 19.34 8.08
C LEU A 23 22.97 20.84 8.00
N ILE A 24 21.78 21.27 8.45
CA ILE A 24 21.42 22.70 8.54
C ILE A 24 22.39 23.42 9.48
N ILE A 25 22.59 22.89 10.69
CA ILE A 25 23.51 23.47 11.68
C ILE A 25 24.94 23.50 11.13
N GLY A 26 25.39 22.43 10.49
CA GLY A 26 26.69 22.35 9.85
C GLY A 26 26.87 23.38 8.72
N ALA A 27 25.86 23.60 7.88
CA ALA A 27 25.91 24.60 6.82
C ALA A 27 26.00 26.02 7.37
N ILE A 28 25.26 26.33 8.45
CA ILE A 28 25.31 27.62 9.16
C ILE A 28 26.72 27.83 9.77
N LEU A 29 27.28 26.80 10.42
CA LEU A 29 28.64 26.86 10.97
C LEU A 29 29.72 26.95 9.87
N GLY A 30 29.53 26.26 8.75
CA GLY A 30 30.41 26.35 7.58
C GLY A 30 30.44 27.76 6.97
N LEU A 31 29.33 28.48 7.02
CA LEU A 31 29.26 29.87 6.58
C LEU A 31 30.20 30.79 7.42
N LEU A 32 30.38 30.49 8.71
CA LEU A 32 31.35 31.20 9.57
C LEU A 32 32.81 30.93 9.17
N ALA A 33 33.09 29.78 8.54
CA ALA A 33 34.40 29.45 8.00
C ALA A 33 34.68 30.08 6.61
N GLY A 34 33.70 30.81 6.06
CA GLY A 34 33.83 31.56 4.80
C GLY A 34 33.42 30.76 3.55
N PRO A 35 33.07 31.47 2.46
CA PRO A 35 32.52 30.87 1.22
C PRO A 35 33.57 30.11 0.38
N THR A 36 34.86 30.25 0.69
CA THR A 36 35.94 29.51 0.03
C THR A 36 36.19 28.14 0.66
N SER A 37 35.54 27.84 1.80
CA SER A 37 35.67 26.54 2.46
C SER A 37 34.94 25.44 1.67
N PRO A 38 35.63 24.34 1.33
CA PRO A 38 35.01 23.19 0.65
C PRO A 38 33.87 22.54 1.47
N ILE A 39 33.90 22.68 2.79
CA ILE A 39 32.90 22.11 3.71
C ILE A 39 31.54 22.79 3.50
N THR A 40 31.51 24.11 3.30
CA THR A 40 30.29 24.90 3.09
C THR A 40 29.53 24.42 1.86
N TRP A 41 30.23 24.25 0.73
CA TRP A 41 29.62 23.77 -0.51
C TRP A 41 29.24 22.29 -0.47
N THR A 42 30.03 21.45 0.22
CA THR A 42 29.70 20.03 0.42
C THR A 42 28.39 19.87 1.21
N LEU A 43 28.22 20.62 2.29
CA LEU A 43 27.01 20.55 3.13
C LEU A 43 25.78 21.10 2.40
N ILE A 44 25.91 22.20 1.65
CA ILE A 44 24.84 22.73 0.81
C ILE A 44 24.41 21.70 -0.25
N ALA A 45 25.36 21.04 -0.92
CA ALA A 45 25.05 20.01 -1.92
C ALA A 45 24.29 18.84 -1.31
N ILE A 46 24.70 18.34 -0.14
CA ILE A 46 24.00 17.25 0.57
C ILE A 46 22.57 17.70 0.95
N LEU A 47 22.42 18.91 1.47
CA LEU A 47 21.13 19.46 1.91
C LEU A 47 20.15 19.64 0.74
N VAL A 48 20.63 20.05 -0.43
CA VAL A 48 19.79 20.18 -1.65
C VAL A 48 19.39 18.82 -2.23
N VAL A 49 20.25 17.81 -2.12
CA VAL A 49 19.97 16.45 -2.62
C VAL A 49 19.06 15.67 -1.66
N MET A 50 19.00 16.08 -0.39
CA MET A 50 18.28 15.36 0.65
C MET A 50 16.77 15.19 0.45
N PRO A 51 15.98 16.20 0.00
CA PRO A 51 14.57 16.02 -0.30
C PRO A 51 14.31 14.93 -1.36
N PHE A 52 15.24 14.78 -2.31
CA PHE A 52 15.17 13.74 -3.35
C PHE A 52 15.50 12.36 -2.79
N ILE A 53 16.47 12.27 -1.86
CA ILE A 53 16.81 11.03 -1.17
C ILE A 53 15.68 10.60 -0.24
N HIS A 54 15.10 11.52 0.53
CA HIS A 54 13.98 11.25 1.44
C HIS A 54 12.76 10.74 0.67
N LYS A 55 12.38 11.45 -0.41
CA LYS A 55 11.31 11.00 -1.31
C LYS A 55 11.55 9.58 -1.83
N LYS A 56 12.79 9.21 -2.15
CA LYS A 56 13.15 7.87 -2.65
C LYS A 56 13.22 6.80 -1.55
N LEU A 57 13.44 7.19 -0.29
CA LEU A 57 13.48 6.29 0.87
C LEU A 57 12.10 6.05 1.47
N GLU A 58 11.21 7.04 1.40
CA GLU A 58 9.82 6.94 1.82
C GLU A 58 8.94 6.24 0.78
N SER A 59 9.28 6.34 -0.52
CA SER A 59 8.45 5.84 -1.63
C SER A 59 8.56 4.34 -1.89
N GLY A 60 8.69 3.51 -0.86
CA GLY A 60 8.48 2.08 -1.01
C GLY A 60 7.00 1.78 -0.88
N GLN A 61 6.26 1.69 -1.99
CA GLN A 61 4.90 1.15 -1.95
C GLN A 61 4.96 -0.25 -1.33
N PHE A 62 4.04 -0.53 -0.41
CA PHE A 62 3.88 -1.83 0.21
C PHE A 62 3.57 -2.91 -0.83
N VAL A 63 2.82 -2.52 -1.86
CA VAL A 63 2.54 -3.31 -3.05
C VAL A 63 2.46 -2.42 -4.28
N GLU A 64 3.07 -2.86 -5.38
CA GLU A 64 3.02 -2.19 -6.68
C GLU A 64 2.20 -3.04 -7.65
N TRP A 65 1.43 -2.39 -8.54
CA TRP A 65 0.79 -3.08 -9.66
C TRP A 65 1.85 -3.69 -10.58
N LYS A 66 1.57 -4.89 -11.09
CA LYS A 66 2.36 -5.55 -12.11
C LYS A 66 1.43 -5.96 -13.24
N ASP A 67 1.88 -5.85 -14.48
CA ASP A 67 1.06 -6.26 -15.64
C ASP A 67 0.66 -7.74 -15.57
N SER A 68 1.46 -8.56 -14.87
CA SER A 68 1.10 -9.95 -14.58
C SER A 68 -0.17 -10.12 -13.74
N TYR A 69 -0.67 -9.08 -13.07
CA TYR A 69 -1.91 -9.11 -12.29
C TYR A 69 -3.15 -8.84 -13.14
N SER A 70 -2.98 -8.35 -14.37
CA SER A 70 -4.10 -8.08 -15.26
C SER A 70 -4.94 -9.34 -15.50
N VAL A 71 -6.25 -9.16 -15.46
CA VAL A 71 -7.24 -10.17 -15.87
C VAL A 71 -7.70 -9.96 -17.31
N GLY A 72 -7.16 -8.97 -18.02
CA GLY A 72 -7.50 -8.64 -19.40
C GLY A 72 -8.83 -7.91 -19.59
N ILE A 73 -9.43 -7.43 -18.50
CA ILE A 73 -10.67 -6.65 -18.47
C ILE A 73 -10.32 -5.31 -17.82
N ASP A 74 -10.28 -4.23 -18.61
CA ASP A 74 -9.79 -2.92 -18.21
C ASP A 74 -10.57 -2.38 -17.00
N SER A 75 -11.89 -2.56 -17.00
CA SER A 75 -12.77 -2.12 -15.90
C SER A 75 -12.45 -2.81 -14.57
N ILE A 76 -11.99 -4.06 -14.59
CA ILE A 76 -11.56 -4.79 -13.38
C ILE A 76 -10.13 -4.41 -13.00
N ASP A 77 -9.22 -4.34 -13.97
CA ASP A 77 -7.83 -3.97 -13.72
C ASP A 77 -7.71 -2.59 -13.04
N GLN A 78 -8.57 -1.62 -13.40
CA GLN A 78 -8.62 -0.33 -12.73
C GLN A 78 -9.11 -0.44 -11.27
N GLN A 79 -10.05 -1.34 -10.99
CA GLN A 79 -10.52 -1.58 -9.62
C GLN A 79 -9.44 -2.27 -8.78
N HIS A 80 -8.75 -3.27 -9.32
CA HIS A 80 -7.61 -3.90 -8.63
C HIS A 80 -6.50 -2.90 -8.34
N LYS A 81 -6.15 -2.02 -9.30
CA LYS A 81 -5.18 -0.93 -9.07
C LYS A 81 -5.61 -0.01 -7.94
N LYS A 82 -6.90 0.35 -7.87
CA LYS A 82 -7.43 1.17 -6.77
C LYS A 82 -7.40 0.43 -5.44
N LEU A 83 -7.68 -0.88 -5.40
CA LEU A 83 -7.53 -1.67 -4.18
C LEU A 83 -6.08 -1.72 -3.68
N LEU A 84 -5.10 -1.92 -4.58
CA LEU A 84 -3.69 -1.85 -4.22
C LEU A 84 -3.30 -0.45 -3.71
N HIS A 85 -3.87 0.61 -4.28
CA HIS A 85 -3.66 1.97 -3.78
C HIS A 85 -4.19 2.15 -2.35
N LEU A 86 -5.41 1.71 -2.07
CA LEU A 86 -6.02 1.76 -0.73
C LEU A 86 -5.24 0.92 0.29
N ILE A 87 -4.75 -0.25 -0.10
CA ILE A 87 -3.85 -1.07 0.75
C ILE A 87 -2.56 -0.31 1.08
N ASN A 88 -1.98 0.41 0.12
CA ASN A 88 -0.81 1.25 0.38
C ASN A 88 -1.14 2.42 1.33
N GLN A 89 -2.34 3.01 1.24
CA GLN A 89 -2.80 4.05 2.15
C GLN A 89 -2.97 3.51 3.58
N LEU A 90 -3.61 2.35 3.75
CA LEU A 90 -3.71 1.68 5.05
C LEU A 90 -2.32 1.39 5.63
N GLN A 91 -1.39 0.83 4.84
CA GLN A 91 -0.03 0.57 5.31
C GLN A 91 0.68 1.87 5.73
N THR A 92 0.43 2.97 5.03
CA THR A 92 0.97 4.28 5.39
C THR A 92 0.41 4.75 6.73
N ALA A 93 -0.90 4.64 6.94
CA ALA A 93 -1.53 4.99 8.22
C ALA A 93 -0.90 4.19 9.39
N VAL A 94 -0.67 2.89 9.20
CA VAL A 94 0.01 2.00 10.16
C VAL A 94 1.46 2.39 10.40
N ASP A 95 2.24 2.65 9.36
CA ASP A 95 3.68 2.92 9.47
C ASP A 95 3.98 4.25 10.19
N PHE A 96 3.12 5.24 10.00
CA PHE A 96 3.28 6.59 10.55
C PHE A 96 2.47 6.83 11.82
N SER A 97 1.61 5.89 12.22
CA SER A 97 0.67 5.99 13.32
C SER A 97 0.01 7.36 13.38
N THR A 98 -0.73 7.61 12.31
CA THR A 98 -1.47 8.85 12.06
C THR A 98 -2.57 9.11 13.08
N GLY A 99 -2.81 8.17 14.00
CA GLY A 99 -3.85 8.21 15.02
C GLY A 99 -4.94 7.18 14.69
N GLU A 100 -5.60 6.69 15.74
CA GLU A 100 -6.61 5.62 15.66
C GLU A 100 -7.72 5.94 14.64
N GLU A 101 -8.22 7.16 14.66
CA GLU A 101 -9.28 7.63 13.75
C GLU A 101 -8.84 7.52 12.27
N PHE A 102 -7.64 7.99 11.94
CA PHE A 102 -7.12 7.92 10.58
C PHE A 102 -6.87 6.49 10.11
N GLU A 103 -6.44 5.60 11.01
CA GLU A 103 -6.22 4.19 10.68
C GLU A 103 -7.55 3.46 10.44
N ARG A 104 -8.57 3.76 11.25
CA ARG A 104 -9.94 3.25 11.04
C ARG A 104 -10.54 3.76 9.74
N ASP A 105 -10.44 5.05 9.45
CA ASP A 105 -10.96 5.63 8.22
C ASP A 105 -10.32 5.01 6.97
N ALA A 106 -9.00 4.80 6.98
CA ALA A 106 -8.29 4.16 5.87
C ALA A 106 -8.72 2.69 5.67
N LEU A 107 -8.95 1.97 6.77
CA LEU A 107 -9.46 0.61 6.73
C LEU A 107 -10.90 0.55 6.22
N ASP A 108 -11.78 1.43 6.70
CA ASP A 108 -13.18 1.49 6.30
C ASP A 108 -13.30 1.83 4.81
N GLU A 109 -12.50 2.78 4.31
CA GLU A 109 -12.44 3.10 2.88
C GLU A 109 -12.04 1.87 2.04
N LEU A 110 -11.02 1.12 2.49
CA LEU A 110 -10.58 -0.11 1.82
C LEU A 110 -11.68 -1.18 1.83
N VAL A 111 -12.32 -1.42 2.98
CA VAL A 111 -13.38 -2.42 3.13
C VAL A 111 -14.59 -2.08 2.24
N ASP A 112 -15.02 -0.82 2.22
CA ASP A 112 -16.17 -0.39 1.44
C ASP A 112 -15.91 -0.43 -0.06
N TYR A 113 -14.70 -0.04 -0.48
CA TYR A 113 -14.32 -0.18 -1.88
C TYR A 113 -14.19 -1.66 -2.29
N THR A 114 -13.72 -2.53 -1.40
CA THR A 114 -13.65 -3.98 -1.64
C THR A 114 -15.05 -4.58 -1.84
N LYS A 115 -16.04 -4.19 -1.03
CA LYS A 115 -17.44 -4.60 -1.24
C LYS A 115 -17.97 -4.14 -2.61
N THR A 116 -17.66 -2.89 -2.98
CA THR A 116 -18.06 -2.33 -4.28
C THR A 116 -17.46 -3.13 -5.43
N HIS A 117 -16.17 -3.45 -5.34
CA HIS A 117 -15.45 -4.25 -6.32
C HIS A 117 -16.05 -5.66 -6.48
N PHE A 118 -16.24 -6.39 -5.38
CA PHE A 118 -16.84 -7.72 -5.46
C PHE A 118 -18.27 -7.70 -5.97
N THR A 119 -19.07 -6.70 -5.58
CA THR A 119 -20.43 -6.53 -6.12
C THR A 119 -20.40 -6.36 -7.64
N TYR A 120 -19.43 -5.62 -8.15
CA TYR A 120 -19.24 -5.43 -9.58
C TYR A 120 -18.84 -6.73 -10.30
N GLU A 121 -17.83 -7.45 -9.78
CA GLU A 121 -17.42 -8.75 -10.33
C GLU A 121 -18.54 -9.79 -10.29
N GLU A 122 -19.24 -9.88 -9.17
CA GLU A 122 -20.37 -10.78 -9.00
C GLU A 122 -21.53 -10.45 -9.93
N GLY A 123 -21.76 -9.16 -10.22
CA GLY A 123 -22.69 -8.71 -11.24
C GLY A 123 -22.27 -9.20 -12.63
N LEU A 124 -21.02 -8.94 -13.03
CA LEU A 124 -20.50 -9.39 -14.32
C LEU A 124 -20.56 -10.91 -14.50
N MET A 125 -20.15 -11.66 -13.47
CA MET A 125 -20.20 -13.12 -13.49
C MET A 125 -21.64 -13.62 -13.64
N ARG A 126 -22.59 -13.05 -12.90
CA ARG A 126 -24.00 -13.44 -12.95
C ARG A 126 -24.64 -13.11 -14.29
N ASP A 127 -24.43 -11.90 -14.80
CA ASP A 127 -25.01 -11.44 -16.06
C ASP A 127 -24.50 -12.23 -17.26
N ASN A 128 -23.31 -12.83 -17.16
CA ASN A 128 -22.70 -13.66 -18.18
C ASN A 128 -22.81 -15.17 -17.93
N GLU A 129 -23.54 -15.58 -16.87
CA GLU A 129 -23.75 -16.97 -16.48
C GLU A 129 -22.44 -17.74 -16.24
N TYR A 130 -21.47 -17.11 -15.55
CA TYR A 130 -20.19 -17.75 -15.25
C TYR A 130 -20.39 -19.01 -14.38
N PRO A 131 -19.92 -20.20 -14.82
CA PRO A 131 -20.23 -21.46 -14.15
C PRO A 131 -19.79 -21.56 -12.68
N ASP A 132 -18.65 -20.95 -12.33
CA ASP A 132 -18.06 -21.06 -10.99
C ASP A 132 -18.42 -19.87 -10.08
N PHE A 133 -19.48 -19.10 -10.43
CA PHE A 133 -19.93 -17.92 -9.70
C PHE A 133 -20.09 -18.15 -8.19
N GLU A 134 -20.81 -19.20 -7.78
CA GLU A 134 -21.07 -19.47 -6.35
C GLU A 134 -19.79 -19.80 -5.58
N ALA A 135 -18.86 -20.52 -6.21
CA ALA A 135 -17.58 -20.84 -5.61
C ALA A 135 -16.70 -19.59 -5.45
N HIS A 136 -16.69 -18.71 -6.46
CA HIS A 136 -15.99 -17.44 -6.43
C HIS A 136 -16.54 -16.53 -5.32
N LYS A 137 -17.86 -16.32 -5.29
CA LYS A 137 -18.54 -15.50 -4.26
C LYS A 137 -18.27 -16.02 -2.84
N ALA A 138 -18.24 -17.33 -2.64
CA ALA A 138 -17.90 -17.90 -1.34
C ALA A 138 -16.48 -17.54 -0.87
N GLN A 139 -15.53 -17.25 -1.78
CA GLN A 139 -14.20 -16.76 -1.40
C GLN A 139 -14.25 -15.31 -0.91
N HIS A 140 -15.06 -14.45 -1.55
CA HIS A 140 -15.30 -13.08 -1.12
C HIS A 140 -15.88 -13.03 0.30
N GLU A 141 -16.91 -13.82 0.56
CA GLU A 141 -17.54 -13.90 1.88
C GLU A 141 -16.57 -14.40 2.96
N LYS A 142 -15.75 -15.41 2.64
CA LYS A 142 -14.71 -15.92 3.55
C LYS A 142 -13.66 -14.86 3.88
N MET A 143 -13.27 -14.03 2.91
CA MET A 143 -12.31 -12.96 3.15
C MET A 143 -12.86 -11.95 4.17
N PHE A 144 -14.11 -11.49 4.02
CA PHE A 144 -14.70 -10.57 5.00
C PHE A 144 -14.81 -11.17 6.40
N ASN A 145 -15.08 -12.47 6.52
CA ASN A 145 -15.05 -13.15 7.81
C ASN A 145 -13.64 -13.09 8.42
N LYS A 146 -12.61 -13.31 7.60
CA LYS A 146 -11.23 -13.28 8.07
C LYS A 146 -10.77 -11.89 8.48
N VAL A 147 -11.17 -10.84 7.75
CA VAL A 147 -10.91 -9.44 8.14
C VAL A 147 -11.52 -9.17 9.52
N ARG A 148 -12.78 -9.56 9.74
CA ARG A 148 -13.44 -9.38 11.05
C ARG A 148 -12.70 -10.09 12.19
N GLU A 149 -12.17 -11.29 11.94
CA GLU A 149 -11.34 -12.01 12.94
C GLU A 149 -10.05 -11.25 13.27
N VAL A 150 -9.35 -10.73 12.25
CA VAL A 150 -8.11 -9.97 12.47
C VAL A 150 -8.40 -8.68 13.25
N LEU A 151 -9.53 -8.04 12.98
CA LEU A 151 -9.95 -6.81 13.67
C LEU A 151 -10.55 -7.06 15.06
N ALA A 152 -10.98 -8.27 15.40
CA ALA A 152 -11.48 -8.57 16.74
C ALA A 152 -10.41 -8.41 17.84
N GLU A 153 -9.12 -8.49 17.45
CA GLU A 153 -7.99 -8.29 18.35
C GLU A 153 -7.59 -6.81 18.53
N TYR A 154 -8.29 -5.90 17.84
CA TYR A 154 -7.99 -4.47 17.81
C TYR A 154 -8.00 -3.80 19.19
N GLU A 155 -9.00 -4.12 20.02
CA GLU A 155 -9.11 -3.56 21.38
C GLU A 155 -7.98 -4.01 22.32
N LYS A 156 -7.24 -5.06 21.97
CA LYS A 156 -6.12 -5.57 22.78
C LYS A 156 -4.78 -4.97 22.34
N ASP A 157 -4.54 -4.91 21.04
CA ASP A 157 -3.33 -4.35 20.44
C ASP A 157 -3.66 -3.79 19.06
N HIS A 158 -3.97 -2.50 19.06
CA HIS A 158 -4.32 -1.71 17.90
C HIS A 158 -3.30 -1.81 16.76
N ASP A 159 -2.04 -1.49 17.06
CA ASP A 159 -0.97 -1.37 16.07
C ASP A 159 -0.70 -2.74 15.41
N THR A 160 -0.68 -3.80 16.22
CA THR A 160 -0.52 -5.17 15.72
C THR A 160 -1.73 -5.61 14.89
N ALA A 161 -2.95 -5.31 15.31
CA ALA A 161 -4.16 -5.66 14.57
C ALA A 161 -4.21 -4.99 13.19
N MET A 162 -3.93 -3.68 13.12
CA MET A 162 -3.90 -2.93 11.86
C MET A 162 -2.79 -3.43 10.93
N SER A 163 -1.58 -3.66 11.45
CA SER A 163 -0.48 -4.22 10.66
C SER A 163 -0.82 -5.61 10.11
N ASN A 164 -1.46 -6.47 10.91
CA ASN A 164 -1.89 -7.79 10.48
C ASN A 164 -3.00 -7.71 9.41
N ALA A 165 -3.92 -6.75 9.54
CA ALA A 165 -4.97 -6.53 8.56
C ALA A 165 -4.40 -6.10 7.21
N ALA A 166 -3.46 -5.14 7.19
CA ALA A 166 -2.79 -4.68 5.98
C ALA A 166 -2.05 -5.82 5.26
N GLU A 167 -1.25 -6.61 5.99
CA GLU A 167 -0.52 -7.76 5.43
C GLU A 167 -1.48 -8.82 4.88
N PHE A 168 -2.52 -9.17 5.64
CA PHE A 168 -3.54 -10.12 5.22
C PHE A 168 -4.25 -9.69 3.94
N LEU A 169 -4.73 -8.44 3.87
CA LEU A 169 -5.46 -7.92 2.72
C LEU A 169 -4.59 -7.87 1.47
N LYS A 170 -3.32 -7.47 1.60
CA LYS A 170 -2.35 -7.50 0.51
C LYS A 170 -2.15 -8.93 -0.02
N ASP A 171 -1.83 -9.87 0.85
CA ASP A 171 -1.52 -11.24 0.44
C ASP A 171 -2.73 -11.95 -0.15
N TRP A 172 -3.90 -11.75 0.47
CA TRP A 172 -5.16 -12.29 -0.02
C TRP A 172 -5.48 -11.75 -1.41
N LEU A 173 -5.45 -10.43 -1.60
CA LEU A 173 -5.80 -9.80 -2.88
C LEU A 173 -4.88 -10.26 -4.01
N ILE A 174 -3.56 -10.25 -3.80
CA ILE A 174 -2.61 -10.71 -4.82
C ILE A 174 -2.87 -12.17 -5.20
N LYS A 175 -3.14 -13.02 -4.21
CA LYS A 175 -3.41 -14.44 -4.44
C LYS A 175 -4.74 -14.64 -5.17
N HIS A 176 -5.79 -13.93 -4.77
CA HIS A 176 -7.12 -13.98 -5.37
C HIS A 176 -7.08 -13.56 -6.84
N ILE A 177 -6.46 -12.41 -7.12
CA ILE A 177 -6.27 -11.91 -8.50
C ILE A 177 -5.53 -12.93 -9.37
N ASN A 178 -4.42 -13.48 -8.88
CA ASN A 178 -3.59 -14.38 -9.68
C ASN A 178 -4.14 -15.80 -9.81
N GLY A 179 -5.14 -16.17 -9.02
CA GLY A 179 -5.82 -17.45 -9.09
C GLY A 179 -7.24 -17.26 -9.59
N THR A 180 -8.14 -16.99 -8.65
CA THR A 180 -9.58 -17.02 -8.84
C THR A 180 -10.11 -15.97 -9.81
N ASP A 181 -9.57 -14.74 -9.84
CA ASP A 181 -10.04 -13.75 -10.82
C ASP A 181 -9.62 -14.10 -12.24
N LYS A 182 -8.41 -14.63 -12.41
CA LYS A 182 -7.94 -15.08 -13.73
C LYS A 182 -8.74 -16.25 -14.30
N GLU A 183 -9.41 -17.03 -13.46
CA GLU A 183 -10.25 -18.14 -13.90
C GLU A 183 -11.47 -17.67 -14.70
N TYR A 184 -12.02 -16.48 -14.41
CA TYR A 184 -13.15 -15.94 -15.17
C TYR A 184 -12.72 -15.22 -16.46
N SER A 185 -11.44 -14.82 -16.59
CA SER A 185 -10.97 -13.91 -17.64
C SER A 185 -11.35 -14.36 -19.05
N SER A 186 -10.93 -15.57 -19.42
CA SER A 186 -11.16 -16.10 -20.78
C SER A 186 -12.65 -16.24 -21.08
N TYR A 187 -13.45 -16.59 -20.07
CA TYR A 187 -14.89 -16.76 -20.20
C TYR A 187 -15.58 -15.42 -20.45
N LEU A 188 -15.33 -14.42 -19.60
CA LEU A 188 -15.96 -13.10 -19.70
C LEU A 188 -15.51 -12.34 -20.95
N ILE A 189 -14.23 -12.41 -21.31
CA ILE A 189 -13.72 -11.83 -22.57
C ILE A 189 -14.40 -12.51 -23.77
N GLY A 190 -14.60 -13.83 -23.73
CA GLY A 190 -15.33 -14.57 -24.76
C GLY A 190 -16.79 -14.15 -24.91
N LYS A 191 -17.39 -13.59 -23.85
CA LYS A 191 -18.74 -12.98 -23.85
C LYS A 191 -18.75 -11.51 -24.27
N GLY A 192 -17.59 -10.93 -24.57
CA GLY A 192 -17.44 -9.55 -25.04
C GLY A 192 -17.26 -8.50 -23.94
N VAL A 193 -17.04 -8.93 -22.69
CA VAL A 193 -16.67 -8.04 -21.58
C VAL A 193 -15.27 -7.46 -21.84
N LYS A 194 -15.09 -6.17 -21.56
CA LYS A 194 -13.85 -5.42 -21.79
C LYS A 194 -13.46 -4.58 -20.59
#